data_AF-A0A1G3FNM3-F1
#
_entry.id   AF-A0A1G3FNM3-F1
#
_cell.length_a   1.000
_cell.length_b   1.000
_cell.length_c   1.000
_cell.angle_alpha   90.00
_cell.angle_beta   90.00
_cell.angle_gamma   90.00
#
_symmetry.space_group_name_H-M   'P 1'
#
loop_
_entity.id
_entity.type
_entity.pdbx_description
1 polymer ?
#
loop_
_entity_poly.entity_id
_entity_poly.type
_entity_poly.pdbx_seq_one_letter_code
_entity_poly.pdbx_strand_id
1 'polypeptide(L)'
;MATEAHEAAAGSSAGMPQLDISTWGNQIFWLLVALVVIYFVLSRVALPRIGAVLAERSGTITNDLAAAEELKQKAVAAEKAYNDALAKARIEAAKIVAQAKAEIQTDLDAATARADVEISAKTAESEARIAEIRANAMESVTEVAKDTALELVSFLGGQADAETISAAVSARLKG
;
A
#
# COMPACT_ATOMS: atom_id res chain seq x y z
N MET A 1 72.04 -57.58 -66.25
CA MET A 1 72.85 -56.90 -67.27
C MET A 1 72.49 -55.43 -67.23
N ALA A 2 73.37 -54.63 -66.61
CA ALA A 2 74.16 -53.56 -67.25
C ALA A 2 73.42 -52.20 -67.08
N THR A 3 73.67 -51.44 -66.01
CA THR A 3 74.74 -50.42 -65.81
C THR A 3 74.77 -49.30 -66.84
N GLU A 4 74.35 -48.10 -66.41
CA GLU A 4 75.01 -46.79 -66.62
C GLU A 4 74.54 -45.91 -65.44
N ALA A 5 75.30 -45.70 -64.35
CA ALA A 5 76.51 -44.90 -64.19
C ALA A 5 76.32 -43.43 -64.61
N HIS A 6 75.98 -42.56 -63.66
CA HIS A 6 76.41 -41.15 -63.71
C HIS A 6 77.19 -40.81 -62.44
N GLU A 7 78.45 -41.24 -62.50
CA GLU A 7 79.67 -40.49 -62.20
C GLU A 7 79.58 -39.38 -61.14
N ALA A 8 80.11 -39.71 -59.97
CA ALA A 8 80.58 -38.75 -58.99
C ALA A 8 81.84 -38.05 -59.53
N ALA A 9 81.78 -36.73 -59.73
CA ALA A 9 82.94 -35.88 -59.92
C ALA A 9 83.25 -35.15 -58.60
N ALA A 10 84.43 -35.43 -58.03
CA ALA A 10 84.91 -34.85 -56.79
C ALA A 10 85.83 -33.64 -57.06
N GLY A 11 85.64 -32.55 -56.30
CA GLY A 11 86.77 -31.79 -55.76
C GLY A 11 86.80 -30.27 -55.96
N SER A 12 86.12 -29.50 -55.11
CA SER A 12 86.70 -28.32 -54.44
C SER A 12 85.80 -27.90 -53.25
N SER A 13 86.35 -27.98 -52.03
CA SER A 13 85.79 -27.60 -50.72
C SER A 13 84.25 -27.62 -50.59
N ALA A 14 83.68 -28.82 -50.45
CA ALA A 14 82.26 -28.98 -50.11
C ALA A 14 82.02 -28.57 -48.64
N GLY A 15 81.82 -27.27 -48.43
CA GLY A 15 81.07 -26.81 -47.27
C GLY A 15 79.69 -27.46 -47.29
N MET A 16 79.11 -27.70 -46.11
CA MET A 16 77.78 -28.28 -45.98
C MET A 16 76.83 -27.60 -46.99
N PRO A 17 76.06 -28.33 -47.83
CA PRO A 17 75.29 -27.74 -48.94
C PRO A 17 74.36 -26.57 -48.57
N GLN A 18 74.04 -26.43 -47.28
CA GLN A 18 73.27 -25.33 -46.68
C GLN A 18 74.04 -24.00 -46.59
N LEU A 19 75.36 -24.02 -46.71
CA LEU A 19 76.25 -22.85 -46.62
C LEU A 19 76.74 -22.36 -48.00
N ASP A 20 76.19 -22.91 -49.09
CA ASP A 20 76.49 -22.46 -50.44
C ASP A 20 75.73 -21.15 -50.76
N ILE A 21 76.45 -20.04 -50.68
CA ILE A 21 75.96 -18.66 -50.84
C ILE A 21 75.39 -18.43 -52.26
N SER A 22 75.75 -19.25 -53.25
CA SER A 22 75.22 -19.13 -54.61
C SER A 22 73.68 -19.32 -54.69
N THR A 23 73.09 -20.07 -53.75
CA THR A 23 71.65 -20.33 -53.71
C THR A 23 70.84 -19.30 -52.90
N TRP A 24 71.51 -18.48 -52.10
CA TRP A 24 70.88 -17.56 -51.15
C TRP A 24 70.04 -16.49 -51.85
N GLY A 25 70.46 -16.01 -53.03
CA GLY A 25 69.70 -15.00 -53.78
C GLY A 25 68.29 -15.48 -54.16
N ASN A 26 68.16 -16.73 -54.62
CA ASN A 26 66.86 -17.33 -54.95
C ASN A 26 65.99 -17.57 -53.70
N GLN A 27 66.60 -18.05 -52.60
CA GLN A 27 65.89 -18.24 -51.33
C GLN A 27 65.37 -16.91 -50.77
N ILE A 28 66.21 -15.86 -50.76
CA ILE A 28 65.83 -14.52 -50.30
C ILE A 28 64.73 -13.93 -51.18
N PHE A 29 64.80 -14.10 -52.50
CA PHE A 29 63.76 -13.65 -53.42
C PHE A 29 62.40 -14.26 -53.07
N TRP A 30 62.31 -15.60 -52.96
CA TRP A 30 61.05 -16.27 -52.60
C TRP A 30 60.60 -15.97 -51.17
N LEU A 31 61.53 -15.77 -50.23
CA LEU A 31 61.20 -15.34 -48.87
C LEU A 31 60.52 -13.97 -48.91
N LEU A 32 61.07 -13.00 -49.63
CA LEU A 32 60.47 -11.67 -49.78
C LEU A 32 59.10 -11.74 -50.46
N VAL A 33 58.96 -12.55 -51.52
CA VAL A 33 57.66 -12.77 -52.18
C VAL A 33 56.64 -13.35 -51.21
N ALA A 34 56.99 -14.41 -50.48
CA ALA A 34 56.10 -15.04 -49.50
C ALA A 34 55.75 -14.08 -48.35
N LEU A 35 56.72 -13.29 -47.86
CA LEU A 35 56.50 -12.28 -46.83
C LEU A 35 55.49 -11.22 -47.30
N VAL A 36 55.64 -10.70 -48.53
CA VAL A 36 54.73 -9.71 -49.11
C VAL A 36 53.33 -10.29 -49.28
N VAL A 37 53.22 -11.53 -49.75
CA VAL A 37 51.93 -12.22 -49.90
C VAL A 37 51.25 -12.40 -48.54
N ILE A 38 51.96 -12.91 -47.53
CA ILE A 38 51.42 -13.07 -46.17
C ILE A 38 51.02 -11.72 -45.58
N TYR A 39 51.86 -10.69 -45.74
CA TYR A 39 51.56 -9.33 -45.29
C TYR A 39 50.26 -8.81 -45.91
N PHE A 40 50.06 -9.00 -47.22
CA PHE A 40 48.82 -8.62 -47.89
C PHE A 40 47.62 -9.40 -47.38
N VAL A 41 47.74 -10.71 -47.19
CA VAL A 41 46.65 -11.54 -46.65
C VAL A 41 46.28 -11.11 -45.23
N LEU A 42 47.27 -10.87 -44.35
CA LEU A 42 47.02 -10.44 -42.99
C LEU A 42 46.40 -9.04 -42.93
N SER A 43 46.98 -8.07 -43.66
CA SER A 43 46.51 -6.68 -43.65
C SER A 43 45.13 -6.51 -44.28
N ARG A 44 44.82 -7.27 -45.34
CA ARG A 44 43.58 -7.09 -46.11
C ARG A 44 42.46 -8.07 -45.76
N VAL A 45 42.77 -9.22 -45.16
CA VAL A 45 41.76 -10.26 -44.86
C VAL A 45 41.71 -10.59 -43.39
N ALA A 46 42.82 -10.96 -42.75
CA ALA A 46 42.80 -11.46 -41.37
C ALA A 46 42.49 -10.35 -40.35
N LEU A 47 43.24 -9.25 -40.37
CA LEU A 47 43.07 -8.14 -39.43
C LEU A 47 41.70 -7.47 -39.55
N PRO A 48 41.16 -7.17 -40.75
CA PRO A 48 39.82 -6.60 -40.87
C PRO A 48 38.72 -7.51 -40.31
N ARG A 49 38.83 -8.83 -40.51
CA ARG A 49 37.85 -9.79 -39.96
C ARG A 49 37.87 -9.82 -38.43
N ILE A 50 39.05 -9.83 -37.83
CA ILE A 50 39.21 -9.79 -36.36
C ILE A 50 38.67 -8.46 -35.81
N GLY A 51 38.98 -7.34 -36.48
CA GLY A 51 38.48 -6.02 -36.11
C GLY A 51 36.95 -5.94 -36.17
N ALA A 52 36.33 -6.54 -37.19
CA ALA A 52 34.86 -6.58 -37.31
C ALA A 52 34.20 -7.34 -36.15
N VAL A 53 34.72 -8.52 -35.78
CA VAL A 53 34.19 -9.29 -34.64
C VAL A 53 34.38 -8.56 -33.32
N LEU A 54 35.53 -7.88 -33.14
CA LEU A 54 35.77 -7.10 -31.93
C LEU A 54 34.82 -5.90 -31.84
N ALA A 55 34.62 -5.19 -32.95
CA ALA A 55 33.68 -4.08 -33.03
C ALA A 55 32.23 -4.52 -32.77
N GLU A 56 31.81 -5.66 -33.32
CA GLU A 56 30.50 -6.25 -33.06
C GLU A 56 30.32 -6.57 -31.57
N ARG A 57 31.29 -7.25 -30.95
CA ARG A 57 31.23 -7.57 -29.51
C ARG A 57 31.19 -6.31 -28.65
N SER A 58 32.06 -5.34 -28.91
CA SER A 58 32.05 -4.06 -28.20
C SER A 58 30.71 -3.34 -28.36
N GLY A 59 30.16 -3.32 -29.58
CA GLY A 59 28.85 -2.74 -29.86
C GLY A 59 27.73 -3.41 -29.07
N THR A 60 27.67 -4.75 -29.07
CA THR A 60 26.68 -5.51 -28.31
C THR A 60 26.81 -5.25 -26.81
N ILE A 61 28.02 -5.29 -26.26
CA ILE A 61 28.24 -5.02 -24.82
C ILE A 61 27.79 -3.61 -24.46
N THR A 62 28.14 -2.60 -25.26
CA THR A 62 27.73 -1.22 -25.01
C THR A 62 26.22 -1.06 -25.09
N ASN A 63 25.57 -1.69 -26.08
CA ASN A 63 24.12 -1.66 -26.23
C ASN A 63 23.42 -2.34 -25.04
N ASP A 64 23.89 -3.52 -24.64
CA ASP A 64 23.32 -4.28 -23.52
C ASP A 64 23.51 -3.53 -22.19
N LEU A 65 24.67 -2.88 -22.00
CA LEU A 65 24.93 -2.04 -20.84
C LEU A 65 23.98 -0.82 -20.81
N ALA A 66 23.81 -0.14 -21.94
CA ALA A 66 22.90 0.99 -22.05
C ALA A 66 21.44 0.58 -21.77
N ALA A 67 21.00 -0.56 -22.33
CA ALA A 67 19.68 -1.11 -22.09
C ALA A 67 19.49 -1.50 -20.61
N ALA A 68 20.49 -2.12 -19.98
CA ALA A 68 20.45 -2.46 -18.57
C ALA A 68 20.37 -1.22 -17.67
N GLU A 69 21.12 -0.16 -18.00
CA GLU A 69 21.08 1.10 -17.26
C GLU A 69 19.74 1.82 -17.43
N GLU A 70 19.18 1.84 -18.64
CA GLU A 70 17.84 2.38 -18.89
C GLU A 70 16.77 1.61 -18.10
N LEU A 71 16.82 0.27 -18.11
CA LEU A 71 15.89 -0.57 -17.34
C LEU A 71 16.04 -0.32 -15.83
N LYS A 72 17.27 -0.16 -15.34
CA LYS A 72 17.52 0.18 -13.94
C LYS A 72 16.94 1.54 -13.58
N GLN A 73 17.14 2.56 -14.42
CA GLN A 73 16.58 3.89 -14.21
C GLN A 73 15.04 3.87 -14.22
N LYS A 74 14.43 3.13 -15.15
CA LYS A 74 12.97 2.93 -15.19
C LYS A 74 12.46 2.22 -13.93
N ALA A 75 13.16 1.19 -13.46
CA ALA A 75 12.80 0.48 -12.24
C ALA A 75 12.84 1.39 -11.01
N VAL A 76 13.91 2.18 -10.84
CA VAL A 76 14.04 3.15 -9.74
C VAL A 76 12.97 4.24 -9.82
N ALA A 77 12.69 4.75 -11.02
CA ALA A 77 11.63 5.74 -11.23
C ALA A 77 10.24 5.17 -10.90
N ALA A 78 9.95 3.94 -11.32
CA ALA A 78 8.70 3.25 -11.02
C ALA A 78 8.56 2.97 -9.52
N GLU A 79 9.62 2.51 -8.85
CA GLU A 79 9.64 2.29 -7.42
C GLU A 79 9.38 3.59 -6.65
N LYS A 80 10.03 4.68 -7.04
CA LYS A 80 9.79 6.01 -6.45
C LYS A 80 8.35 6.46 -6.64
N ALA A 81 7.81 6.35 -7.87
CA ALA A 81 6.44 6.74 -8.17
C ALA A 81 5.42 5.89 -7.37
N TYR A 82 5.68 4.58 -7.23
CA TYR A 82 4.87 3.68 -6.42
C TYR A 82 4.89 4.08 -4.94
N ASN A 83 6.07 4.33 -4.37
CA ASN A 83 6.21 4.75 -2.98
C ASN A 83 5.55 6.11 -2.71
N ASP A 84 5.70 7.07 -3.62
CA ASP A 84 5.04 8.37 -3.55
C ASP A 84 3.51 8.24 -3.63
N ALA A 85 3.00 7.38 -4.52
CA ALA A 85 1.56 7.10 -4.62
C ALA A 85 1.03 6.42 -3.36
N LEU A 86 1.76 5.46 -2.79
CA LEU A 86 1.38 4.79 -1.55
C LEU A 86 1.36 5.76 -0.37
N ALA A 87 2.35 6.66 -0.27
CA ALA A 87 2.39 7.69 0.76
C ALA A 87 1.19 8.65 0.65
N LYS A 88 0.89 9.13 -0.57
CA LYS A 88 -0.29 9.98 -0.84
C LYS A 88 -1.60 9.26 -0.48
N ALA A 89 -1.77 8.02 -0.91
CA ALA A 89 -2.96 7.23 -0.60
C ALA A 89 -3.17 7.05 0.91
N ARG A 90 -2.08 6.83 1.67
CA ARG A 90 -2.15 6.75 3.15
C ARG A 90 -2.56 8.08 3.79
N ILE A 91 -2.04 9.19 3.29
CA ILE A 91 -2.40 10.54 3.78
C ILE A 91 -3.87 10.84 3.46
N GLU A 92 -4.32 10.55 2.25
CA GLU A 92 -5.71 10.72 1.84
C GLU A 92 -6.66 9.84 2.65
N ALA A 93 -6.33 8.56 2.84
CA ALA A 93 -7.11 7.67 3.69
C ALA A 93 -7.21 8.18 5.14
N ALA A 94 -6.09 8.65 5.72
CA ALA A 94 -6.10 9.24 7.06
C ALA A 94 -6.95 10.50 7.13
N LYS A 95 -6.91 11.35 6.08
CA LYS A 95 -7.75 12.55 5.97
C LYS A 95 -9.24 12.19 5.89
N ILE A 96 -9.60 11.21 5.05
CA ILE A 96 -10.99 10.74 4.92
C ILE A 96 -11.49 10.20 6.26
N VAL A 97 -10.70 9.38 6.96
CA VAL A 97 -11.07 8.86 8.28
C VAL A 97 -11.24 9.99 9.30
N ALA A 98 -10.36 10.99 9.30
CA ALA A 98 -10.48 12.14 10.19
C ALA A 98 -11.74 12.98 9.89
N GLN A 99 -12.04 13.22 8.61
CA GLN A 99 -13.25 13.93 8.18
C GLN A 99 -14.51 13.16 8.57
N ALA A 100 -14.58 11.87 8.26
CA ALA A 100 -15.72 11.02 8.62
C ALA A 100 -15.93 10.98 10.14
N LYS A 101 -14.87 10.90 10.95
CA LYS A 101 -15.00 10.97 12.41
C LYS A 101 -15.54 12.31 12.90
N ALA A 102 -15.12 13.42 12.30
CA ALA A 102 -15.61 14.75 12.66
C ALA A 102 -17.09 14.94 12.28
N GLU A 103 -17.50 14.45 11.10
CA GLU A 103 -18.90 14.44 10.66
C GLU A 103 -19.75 13.58 11.59
N ILE A 104 -19.33 12.33 11.88
CA ILE A 104 -20.03 11.44 12.80
C ILE A 104 -20.18 12.07 14.19
N GLN A 105 -19.12 12.72 14.70
CA GLN A 105 -19.20 13.38 16.01
C GLN A 105 -20.22 14.52 16.00
N THR A 106 -20.25 15.32 14.93
CA THR A 106 -21.21 16.43 14.80
C THR A 106 -22.65 15.90 14.73
N ASP A 107 -22.88 14.84 13.96
CA ASP A 107 -24.20 14.20 13.86
C ASP A 107 -24.63 13.56 15.18
N LEU A 108 -23.69 12.93 15.89
CA LEU A 108 -23.92 12.35 17.22
C LEU A 108 -24.33 13.45 18.21
N ASP A 109 -23.58 14.55 18.27
CA ASP A 109 -23.86 15.66 19.17
C ASP A 109 -25.25 16.28 18.88
N ALA A 110 -25.61 16.41 17.60
CA ALA A 110 -26.93 16.89 17.19
C ALA A 110 -28.05 15.90 17.55
N ALA A 111 -27.82 14.60 17.38
CA ALA A 111 -28.78 13.56 17.76
C ALA A 111 -28.97 13.49 19.27
N THR A 112 -27.89 13.57 20.04
CA THR A 112 -27.94 13.61 21.51
C THR A 112 -28.69 14.84 22.00
N ALA A 113 -28.41 16.02 21.47
CA ALA A 113 -29.13 17.24 21.84
C ALA A 113 -30.64 17.14 21.57
N ARG A 114 -31.04 16.55 20.43
CA ARG A 114 -32.46 16.30 20.12
C ARG A 114 -33.08 15.29 21.09
N ALA A 115 -32.38 14.20 21.37
CA ALA A 115 -32.84 13.19 22.31
C ALA A 115 -33.02 13.77 23.72
N ASP A 116 -32.11 14.63 24.18
CA ASP A 116 -32.21 15.29 25.49
C ASP A 116 -33.43 16.21 25.58
N VAL A 117 -33.74 16.95 24.51
CA VAL A 117 -34.95 17.79 24.42
C VAL A 117 -36.21 16.93 24.49
N GLU A 118 -36.28 15.84 23.71
CA GLU A 118 -37.43 14.93 23.72
C GLU A 118 -37.62 14.23 25.07
N ILE A 119 -36.52 13.78 25.69
CA ILE A 119 -36.54 13.16 27.02
C ILE A 119 -37.00 14.16 28.08
N SER A 120 -36.52 15.41 28.01
CA SER A 120 -36.93 16.46 28.95
C SER A 120 -38.43 16.77 28.81
N ALA A 121 -38.93 16.92 27.58
CA ALA A 121 -40.34 17.15 27.32
C ALA A 121 -41.22 16.00 27.82
N LYS A 122 -40.83 14.75 27.55
CA LYS A 122 -41.56 13.56 27.99
C LYS A 122 -41.53 13.36 29.51
N THR A 123 -40.41 13.72 30.14
CA THR A 123 -40.30 13.74 31.61
C THR A 123 -41.27 14.76 32.20
N ALA A 124 -41.31 15.99 31.66
CA ALA A 124 -42.23 17.03 32.13
C ALA A 124 -43.71 16.64 31.95
N GLU A 125 -44.06 16.03 30.81
CA GLU A 125 -45.42 15.50 30.56
C GLU A 125 -45.78 14.40 31.58
N SER A 126 -44.84 13.47 31.82
CA SER A 126 -45.04 12.38 32.78
C SER A 126 -45.20 12.91 34.21
N GLU A 127 -44.41 13.91 34.61
CA GLU A 127 -44.52 14.57 35.91
C GLU A 127 -45.87 15.26 36.08
N ALA A 128 -46.35 15.98 35.06
CA ALA A 128 -47.67 16.61 35.08
C ALA A 128 -48.78 15.57 35.24
N ARG A 129 -48.71 14.47 34.49
CA ARG A 129 -49.69 13.37 34.58
C ARG A 129 -49.65 12.66 35.93
N ILE A 130 -48.47 12.47 36.51
CA ILE A 130 -48.32 11.92 37.87
C ILE A 130 -48.93 12.88 38.90
N ALA A 131 -48.73 14.19 38.76
CA ALA A 131 -49.31 15.19 39.64
C ALA A 131 -50.85 15.19 39.58
N GLU A 132 -51.41 15.09 38.37
CA GLU A 132 -52.85 14.97 38.16
C GLU A 132 -53.41 13.69 38.79
N ILE A 133 -52.77 12.53 38.56
CA ILE A 133 -53.18 11.25 39.17
C ILE A 133 -53.12 11.35 40.70
N ARG A 134 -52.09 11.99 41.27
CA ARG A 134 -51.99 12.22 42.72
C ARG A 134 -53.11 13.10 43.24
N ALA A 135 -53.46 14.18 42.54
CA ALA A 135 -54.55 15.05 42.93
C ALA A 135 -55.90 14.30 42.93
N ASN A 136 -56.20 13.59 41.85
CA ASN A 136 -57.43 12.79 41.72
C ASN A 136 -57.50 11.66 42.76
N ALA A 137 -56.37 11.01 43.06
CA ALA A 137 -56.30 9.98 44.09
C ALA A 137 -56.55 10.58 45.49
N MET A 138 -56.01 11.75 45.80
CA MET A 138 -56.27 12.44 47.07
C MET A 138 -57.73 12.85 47.23
N GLU A 139 -58.37 13.30 46.15
CA GLU A 139 -59.80 13.60 46.14
C GLU A 139 -60.64 12.34 46.39
N SER A 140 -60.35 11.26 45.65
CA SER A 140 -61.02 9.96 45.81
C SER A 140 -60.85 9.39 47.22
N VAL A 141 -59.64 9.49 47.80
CA VAL A 141 -59.39 9.08 49.19
C VAL A 141 -60.18 9.93 50.19
N THR A 142 -60.34 11.23 49.92
CA THR A 142 -61.13 12.13 50.78
C THR A 142 -62.60 11.78 50.75
N GLU A 143 -63.15 11.45 49.57
CA GLU A 143 -64.54 11.01 49.40
C GLU A 143 -64.77 9.69 50.14
N VAL A 144 -63.96 8.65 49.86
CA VAL A 144 -64.06 7.35 50.52
C VAL A 144 -63.88 7.47 52.03
N ALA A 145 -62.97 8.31 52.51
CA ALA A 145 -62.78 8.54 53.95
C ALA A 145 -64.00 9.19 54.62
N LYS A 146 -64.66 10.14 53.94
CA LYS A 146 -65.89 10.76 54.46
C LYS A 146 -67.04 9.76 54.51
N ASP A 147 -67.23 8.98 53.44
CA ASP A 147 -68.29 7.98 53.37
C ASP A 147 -68.09 6.88 54.40
N THR A 148 -66.86 6.36 54.52
CA THR A 148 -66.53 5.33 55.51
C THR A 148 -66.68 5.85 56.94
N ALA A 149 -66.30 7.11 57.21
CA ALA A 149 -66.45 7.71 58.53
C ALA A 149 -67.93 7.92 58.91
N LEU A 150 -68.77 8.34 57.95
CA LEU A 150 -70.22 8.46 58.13
C LEU A 150 -70.84 7.10 58.49
N GLU A 151 -70.50 6.06 57.74
CA GLU A 151 -71.02 4.71 57.96
C GLU A 151 -70.56 4.14 59.32
N LEU A 152 -69.30 4.35 59.71
CA LEU A 152 -68.76 3.96 61.01
C LEU A 152 -69.47 4.67 62.18
N VAL A 153 -69.70 5.99 62.09
CA VAL A 153 -70.39 6.76 63.15
C VAL A 153 -71.84 6.30 63.29
N SER A 154 -72.52 6.02 62.17
CA SER A 154 -73.87 5.45 62.18
C SER A 154 -73.91 4.06 62.80
N PHE A 155 -72.94 3.19 62.47
CA PHE A 155 -72.88 1.82 63.01
C PHE A 155 -72.59 1.80 64.52
N LEU A 156 -71.73 2.70 65.01
CA LEU A 156 -71.34 2.81 66.42
C LEU A 156 -72.37 3.55 67.30
N GLY A 157 -73.49 3.99 66.73
CA GLY A 157 -74.60 4.63 67.46
C GLY A 157 -74.39 6.11 67.81
N GLY A 158 -73.45 6.79 67.14
CA GLY A 158 -73.24 8.23 67.31
C GLY A 158 -74.22 9.06 66.48
N GLN A 159 -74.72 10.17 67.03
CA GLN A 159 -75.47 11.19 66.29
C GLN A 159 -74.57 12.41 66.08
N ALA A 160 -73.88 12.44 64.94
CA ALA A 160 -73.20 13.65 64.45
C ALA A 160 -73.74 13.94 63.06
N ASP A 161 -73.97 15.22 62.76
CA ASP A 161 -74.39 15.66 61.44
C ASP A 161 -73.25 15.45 60.41
N ALA A 162 -73.63 15.24 59.15
CA ALA A 162 -72.68 14.96 58.07
C ALA A 162 -71.67 16.10 57.85
N GLU A 163 -72.04 17.33 58.20
CA GLU A 163 -71.20 18.51 58.06
C GLU A 163 -70.02 18.46 59.05
N THR A 164 -70.30 18.15 60.32
CA THR A 164 -69.32 17.98 61.39
C THR A 164 -68.33 16.83 61.11
N ILE A 165 -68.82 15.69 60.60
CA ILE A 165 -67.96 14.54 60.24
C ILE A 165 -67.05 14.91 59.06
N SER A 166 -67.59 15.56 58.02
CA SER A 166 -66.78 15.97 56.86
C SER A 166 -65.71 17.00 57.24
N ALA A 167 -66.01 17.90 58.18
CA ALA A 167 -65.09 18.91 58.69
C ALA A 167 -63.95 18.26 59.50
N ALA A 168 -64.26 17.28 60.35
CA ALA A 168 -63.27 16.55 61.13
C ALA A 168 -62.31 15.70 60.26
N VAL A 169 -62.84 15.02 59.24
CA VAL A 169 -62.04 14.25 58.27
C VAL A 169 -61.14 15.19 57.45
N SER A 170 -61.69 16.31 56.98
CA SER A 170 -60.92 17.31 56.22
C SER A 170 -59.82 17.97 57.04
N ALA A 171 -60.04 18.20 58.35
CA ALA A 171 -59.02 18.72 59.26
C ALA A 171 -57.89 17.70 59.49
N ARG A 172 -58.20 16.39 59.50
CA ARG A 172 -57.20 15.32 59.65
C ARG A 172 -56.42 15.00 58.37
N LEU A 173 -56.98 15.26 57.19
CA LEU A 173 -56.29 15.10 55.91
C LEU A 173 -55.35 16.27 55.56
N LYS A 174 -55.50 17.42 56.22
CA LYS A 174 -54.66 18.62 56.03
C LYS A 174 -53.47 18.74 57.01
N GLY A 175 -53.38 17.85 58.01
CA GLY A 175 -52.30 17.81 59.00
C GLY A 175 -51.37 16.64 58.75
#